data_AF-A0A1E8FFS9-F1
#
_entry.id   AF-A0A1E8FFS9-F1
#
_cell.length_a   1.000
_cell.length_b   1.000
_cell.length_c   1.000
_cell.angle_alpha   90.00
_cell.angle_beta   90.00
_cell.angle_gamma   90.00
#
_symmetry.space_group_name_H-M   'P 1'
#
loop_
_entity.id
_entity.type
_entity.pdbx_description
1 polymer ?
#
loop_
_entity_poly.entity_id
_entity_poly.type
_entity_poly.pdbx_seq_one_letter_code
_entity_poly.pdbx_strand_id
1 'polypeptide(L)'
;MFRYLPPKSSVWGHSLGRRKVSVIAESINAFMTDVVEEPLCRGGHLSVSSGFGLPQPQNVIEQFENSIGIKLARGYAKLDESQCHVAIEQALSLLPTLDQKLHIDISRTIEFDKWRLNDELVNAPDTCRLTWRLGTNCSVSTELYFNSEAEFTGLSELFTKYSLGKLKPNHLKECKK
;
A
#
# COMPACT_ATOMS: atom_id res chain seq x y z
N MET A 1 16.25 20.04 1.46
CA MET A 1 15.62 18.76 1.06
C MET A 1 15.62 17.84 2.27
N PHE A 2 14.48 17.23 2.53
CA PHE A 2 14.27 16.31 3.62
C PHE A 2 13.81 14.97 3.06
N ARG A 3 14.16 13.89 3.75
CA ARG A 3 13.69 12.52 3.47
C ARG A 3 13.05 11.96 4.73
N TYR A 4 11.89 11.34 4.59
CA TYR A 4 11.28 10.57 5.66
C TYR A 4 11.80 9.14 5.66
N LEU A 5 12.40 8.73 6.78
CA LEU A 5 12.93 7.39 6.97
C LEU A 5 12.14 6.68 8.08
N PRO A 6 11.16 5.82 7.74
CA PRO A 6 10.39 5.10 8.75
C PRO A 6 11.31 4.25 9.64
N PRO A 7 10.90 3.96 10.89
CA PRO A 7 11.74 3.21 11.83
C PRO A 7 12.11 1.82 11.30
N LYS A 8 13.40 1.44 11.47
CA LYS A 8 13.97 0.16 11.01
C LYS A 8 13.22 -1.09 11.49
N SER A 9 12.45 -1.00 12.57
CA SER A 9 11.68 -2.11 13.13
C SER A 9 10.44 -2.50 12.33
N SER A 10 10.13 -1.79 11.24
CA SER A 10 9.08 -2.21 10.32
C SER A 10 9.61 -2.33 8.90
N VAL A 11 9.95 -3.55 8.52
CA VAL A 11 10.25 -3.94 7.12
C VAL A 11 9.10 -3.55 6.17
N TRP A 12 7.89 -3.33 6.71
CA TRP A 12 6.66 -3.07 5.96
C TRP A 12 6.07 -1.66 6.19
N GLY A 13 6.77 -0.77 6.91
CA GLY A 13 6.32 0.60 7.19
C GLY A 13 5.30 0.75 8.33
N HIS A 14 4.25 1.54 8.13
CA HIS A 14 3.21 1.81 9.12
C HIS A 14 2.20 0.66 9.17
N SER A 15 2.13 -0.06 10.29
CA SER A 15 1.02 -1.00 10.50
C SER A 15 -0.29 -0.24 10.53
N LEU A 16 -1.27 -0.72 9.78
CA LEU A 16 -2.61 -0.16 9.77
C LEU A 16 -3.54 -0.80 10.82
N GLY A 17 -3.00 -1.67 11.67
CA GLY A 17 -3.70 -2.32 12.77
C GLY A 17 -4.74 -3.35 12.32
N ARG A 18 -5.71 -3.65 13.20
CA ARG A 18 -6.79 -4.63 12.99
C ARG A 18 -8.01 -4.07 12.24
N ARG A 19 -7.82 -3.05 11.40
CA ARG A 19 -8.92 -2.47 10.63
C ARG A 19 -9.38 -3.45 9.55
N LYS A 20 -10.65 -3.34 9.16
CA LYS A 20 -11.19 -4.11 8.03
C LYS A 20 -10.44 -3.71 6.76
N VAL A 21 -10.07 -4.70 5.95
CA VAL A 21 -9.31 -4.49 4.71
C VAL A 21 -10.05 -3.55 3.74
N SER A 22 -11.39 -3.63 3.68
CA SER A 22 -12.22 -2.73 2.87
C SER A 22 -12.03 -1.26 3.25
N VAL A 23 -12.12 -0.94 4.54
CA VAL A 23 -11.93 0.43 5.06
C VAL A 23 -10.53 0.95 4.74
N ILE A 24 -9.53 0.07 4.79
CA ILE A 24 -8.14 0.43 4.45
C ILE A 24 -8.02 0.72 2.94
N ALA A 25 -8.60 -0.14 2.09
CA ALA A 25 -8.59 0.04 0.65
C ALA A 25 -9.27 1.35 0.24
N GLU A 26 -10.45 1.64 0.82
CA GLU A 26 -11.16 2.91 0.64
C GLU A 26 -10.30 4.12 1.05
N SER A 27 -9.65 4.04 2.22
CA SER A 27 -8.79 5.10 2.74
C SER A 27 -7.60 5.38 1.83
N ILE A 28 -6.97 4.33 1.30
CA ILE A 28 -5.86 4.45 0.35
C ILE A 28 -6.36 5.05 -0.95
N ASN A 29 -7.47 4.56 -1.51
CA ASN A 29 -8.04 5.08 -2.76
C ASN A 29 -8.42 6.57 -2.64
N ALA A 30 -8.99 6.97 -1.50
CA ALA A 30 -9.31 8.37 -1.24
C ALA A 30 -8.04 9.23 -1.15
N PHE A 31 -7.00 8.77 -0.45
CA PHE A 31 -5.70 9.45 -0.43
C PHE A 31 -5.10 9.57 -1.83
N MET A 32 -5.16 8.49 -2.62
CA MET A 32 -4.65 8.47 -3.99
C MET A 32 -5.37 9.44 -4.92
N THR A 33 -6.67 9.65 -4.70
CA THR A 33 -7.49 10.53 -5.53
C THR A 33 -7.32 11.99 -5.13
N ASP A 34 -7.27 12.25 -3.82
CA ASP A 34 -7.33 13.61 -3.30
C ASP A 34 -5.95 14.26 -3.13
N VAL A 35 -4.90 13.45 -2.94
CA VAL A 35 -3.57 13.93 -2.53
C VAL A 35 -2.51 13.65 -3.59
N VAL A 36 -2.52 12.49 -4.24
CA VAL A 36 -1.44 12.12 -5.17
C VAL A 36 -1.79 12.53 -6.58
N GLU A 37 -0.85 13.18 -7.26
CA GLU A 37 -1.03 13.67 -8.62
C GLU A 37 -0.10 12.90 -9.57
N GLU A 38 -0.60 12.56 -10.75
CA GLU A 38 0.12 11.79 -11.78
C GLU A 38 0.81 10.49 -11.25
N PRO A 39 0.11 9.63 -10.48
CA PRO A 39 0.74 8.43 -9.93
C PRO A 39 1.16 7.45 -11.03
N LEU A 40 2.39 6.96 -10.94
CA LEU A 40 2.90 5.87 -11.76
C LEU A 40 2.83 4.56 -10.99
N CYS A 41 1.98 3.65 -11.43
CA CYS A 41 1.92 2.31 -10.87
C CYS A 41 3.13 1.47 -11.31
N ARG A 42 3.92 0.96 -10.35
CA ARG A 42 5.04 0.04 -10.62
C ARG A 42 4.62 -1.44 -10.59
N GLY A 43 3.32 -1.69 -10.46
CA GLY A 43 2.74 -3.01 -10.28
C GLY A 43 2.74 -3.46 -8.81
N GLY A 44 2.60 -4.76 -8.63
CA GLY A 44 2.38 -5.36 -7.32
C GLY A 44 2.60 -6.85 -7.30
N HIS A 45 2.12 -7.48 -6.24
CA HIS A 45 2.06 -8.93 -6.17
C HIS A 45 0.85 -9.39 -5.39
N LEU A 46 0.42 -10.61 -5.70
CA LEU A 46 -0.56 -11.38 -4.95
C LEU A 46 0.14 -12.62 -4.40
N SER A 47 -0.14 -12.94 -3.15
CA SER A 47 0.21 -14.18 -2.48
C SER A 47 -1.04 -14.75 -1.82
N VAL A 48 -1.35 -16.00 -2.13
CA VAL A 48 -2.42 -16.78 -1.52
C VAL A 48 -1.78 -18.03 -0.92
N SER A 49 -1.97 -18.23 0.37
CA SER A 49 -1.40 -19.39 1.08
C SER A 49 -2.29 -19.81 2.24
N SER A 50 -2.06 -21.01 2.74
CA SER A 50 -2.66 -21.53 3.97
C SER A 50 -1.63 -21.51 5.11
N GLY A 51 -2.13 -21.65 6.34
CA GLY A 51 -1.28 -21.82 7.52
C GLY A 51 -0.26 -22.97 7.38
N PHE A 52 0.83 -22.91 8.13
CA PHE A 52 1.93 -23.88 8.05
C PHE A 52 1.45 -25.33 8.20
N GLY A 53 1.85 -26.20 7.27
CA GLY A 53 1.49 -27.62 7.26
C GLY A 53 0.09 -27.94 6.69
N LEU A 54 -0.66 -26.93 6.25
CA LEU A 54 -1.95 -27.13 5.58
C LEU A 54 -1.80 -27.24 4.05
N PRO A 55 -2.71 -27.93 3.37
CA PRO A 55 -2.72 -27.97 1.90
C PRO A 55 -2.93 -26.58 1.32
N GLN A 56 -2.42 -26.37 0.10
CA GLN A 56 -2.64 -25.12 -0.63
C GLN A 56 -4.14 -24.92 -0.92
N PRO A 57 -4.67 -23.70 -0.81
CA PRO A 57 -6.08 -23.38 -1.01
C PRO A 57 -6.39 -23.28 -2.52
N GLN A 58 -6.31 -24.41 -3.22
CA GLN A 58 -6.33 -24.49 -4.68
C GLN A 58 -7.54 -23.80 -5.30
N ASN A 59 -8.72 -23.99 -4.72
CA ASN A 59 -9.98 -23.39 -5.15
C ASN A 59 -10.02 -21.86 -5.00
N VAL A 60 -9.25 -21.28 -4.07
CA VAL A 60 -9.10 -19.80 -3.97
C VAL A 60 -8.07 -19.31 -4.98
N ILE A 61 -6.97 -20.05 -5.14
CA ILE A 61 -5.95 -19.76 -6.15
C ILE A 61 -6.60 -19.71 -7.53
N GLU A 62 -7.38 -20.72 -7.90
CA GLU A 62 -8.07 -20.79 -9.20
C GLU A 62 -9.05 -19.63 -9.42
N GLN A 63 -9.74 -19.17 -8.38
CA GLN A 63 -10.61 -18.00 -8.48
C GLN A 63 -9.82 -16.74 -8.83
N PHE A 64 -8.66 -16.51 -8.19
CA PHE A 64 -7.78 -15.40 -8.54
C PHE A 64 -7.15 -15.57 -9.92
N GLU A 65 -6.73 -16.78 -10.30
CA GLU A 65 -6.19 -17.04 -11.63
C GLU A 65 -7.22 -16.71 -12.73
N ASN A 66 -8.48 -17.08 -12.50
CA ASN A 66 -9.58 -16.81 -13.42
C ASN A 66 -9.92 -15.32 -13.50
N SER A 67 -9.91 -14.60 -12.37
CA SER A 67 -10.23 -13.17 -12.37
C SER A 67 -9.10 -12.32 -12.95
N ILE A 68 -7.84 -12.62 -12.61
CA ILE A 68 -6.67 -11.84 -13.02
C ILE A 68 -6.18 -12.25 -14.42
N GLY A 69 -6.47 -13.48 -14.86
CA GLY A 69 -6.09 -14.00 -16.18
C GLY A 69 -4.65 -14.52 -16.26
N ILE A 70 -4.02 -14.82 -15.12
CA ILE A 70 -2.65 -15.37 -15.05
C ILE A 70 -2.58 -16.53 -14.05
N LYS A 71 -1.56 -17.39 -14.19
CA LYS A 71 -1.29 -18.48 -13.25
C LYS A 71 -0.51 -18.00 -12.03
N LEU A 72 -0.87 -18.50 -10.85
CA LEU A 72 -0.21 -18.23 -9.57
C LEU A 72 0.76 -19.39 -9.27
N ALA A 73 2.06 -19.14 -9.47
CA ALA A 73 3.10 -20.12 -9.17
C ALA A 73 3.21 -20.32 -7.64
N ARG A 74 2.75 -21.47 -7.15
CA ARG A 74 2.69 -21.79 -5.70
C ARG A 74 1.90 -20.73 -4.90
N GLY A 75 0.80 -20.24 -5.48
CA GLY A 75 -0.04 -19.22 -4.87
C GLY A 75 0.52 -17.79 -4.99
N TYR A 76 1.58 -17.57 -5.76
CA TYR A 76 2.19 -16.25 -5.95
C TYR A 76 2.16 -15.79 -7.40
N ALA A 77 1.90 -14.50 -7.62
CA ALA A 77 2.07 -13.85 -8.91
C ALA A 77 2.54 -12.39 -8.75
N LYS A 78 3.37 -11.94 -9.70
CA LYS A 78 3.59 -10.50 -9.93
C LYS A 78 2.43 -9.97 -10.75
N LEU A 79 1.96 -8.78 -10.41
CA LEU A 79 0.79 -8.16 -11.02
C LEU A 79 1.19 -6.84 -11.69
N ASP A 80 0.63 -6.58 -12.86
CA ASP A 80 0.55 -5.23 -13.41
C ASP A 80 -0.53 -4.39 -12.71
N GLU A 81 -0.73 -3.15 -13.16
CA GLU A 81 -1.71 -2.25 -12.57
C GLU A 81 -3.16 -2.73 -12.68
N SER A 82 -3.57 -3.17 -13.88
CA SER A 82 -4.94 -3.65 -14.12
C SER A 82 -5.21 -4.89 -13.28
N GLN A 83 -4.22 -5.78 -13.21
CA GLN A 83 -4.27 -7.00 -12.42
C GLN A 83 -4.32 -6.72 -10.92
N CYS A 84 -3.60 -5.70 -10.43
CA CYS A 84 -3.69 -5.28 -9.03
C CYS A 84 -5.12 -4.82 -8.68
N HIS A 85 -5.75 -4.05 -9.55
CA HIS A 85 -7.12 -3.57 -9.32
C HIS A 85 -8.10 -4.74 -9.20
N VAL A 86 -8.08 -5.67 -10.16
CA VAL A 86 -8.96 -6.85 -10.14
C VAL A 86 -8.67 -7.74 -8.92
N ALA A 87 -7.39 -7.94 -8.56
CA ALA A 87 -7.02 -8.73 -7.40
C ALA A 87 -7.57 -8.11 -6.10
N ILE A 88 -7.52 -6.78 -5.95
CA ILE A 88 -8.04 -6.09 -4.75
C ILE A 88 -9.55 -6.28 -4.65
N GLU A 89 -10.30 -6.03 -5.71
CA GLU A 89 -11.76 -6.22 -5.72
C GLU A 89 -12.15 -7.68 -5.39
N GLN A 90 -11.44 -8.65 -5.99
CA GLN A 90 -11.64 -10.06 -5.69
C GLN A 90 -11.31 -10.40 -4.23
N ALA A 91 -10.23 -9.86 -3.67
CA ALA A 91 -9.90 -10.09 -2.26
C ALA A 91 -10.95 -9.47 -1.33
N LEU A 92 -11.42 -8.25 -1.62
CA LEU A 92 -12.44 -7.59 -0.81
C LEU A 92 -13.77 -8.36 -0.80
N SER A 93 -14.14 -9.01 -1.91
CA SER A 93 -15.34 -9.86 -1.96
C SER A 93 -15.17 -11.18 -1.21
N LEU A 94 -13.97 -11.78 -1.23
CA LEU A 94 -13.70 -13.06 -0.59
C LEU A 94 -13.45 -12.93 0.92
N LEU A 95 -12.68 -11.94 1.36
CA LEU A 95 -12.22 -11.78 2.75
C LEU A 95 -13.31 -11.94 3.83
N PRO A 96 -14.56 -11.46 3.67
CA PRO A 96 -15.63 -11.67 4.65
C PRO A 96 -16.04 -13.14 4.83
N THR A 97 -15.77 -13.99 3.84
CA THR A 97 -16.25 -15.39 3.76
C THR A 97 -15.16 -16.42 4.00
N LEU A 98 -13.90 -15.98 4.14
CA LEU A 98 -12.75 -16.87 4.16
C LEU A 98 -12.46 -17.45 5.55
N ASP A 99 -12.00 -18.70 5.58
CA ASP A 99 -11.46 -19.34 6.78
C ASP A 99 -10.26 -18.54 7.31
N GLN A 100 -10.19 -18.35 8.63
CA GLN A 100 -9.10 -17.65 9.31
C GLN A 100 -7.72 -18.28 9.08
N LYS A 101 -7.67 -19.53 8.59
CA LYS A 101 -6.43 -20.24 8.23
C LYS A 101 -5.87 -19.87 6.85
N LEU A 102 -6.60 -19.07 6.08
CA LEU A 102 -6.18 -18.59 4.78
C LEU A 102 -5.49 -17.22 4.89
N HIS A 103 -4.39 -17.08 4.17
CA HIS A 103 -3.65 -15.84 4.04
C HIS A 103 -3.73 -15.36 2.59
N ILE A 104 -4.35 -14.21 2.38
CA ILE A 104 -4.30 -13.47 1.13
C ILE A 104 -3.54 -12.19 1.41
N ASP A 105 -2.49 -11.95 0.65
CA ASP A 105 -1.69 -10.74 0.70
C ASP A 105 -1.59 -10.15 -0.70
N ILE A 106 -2.05 -8.91 -0.85
CA ILE A 106 -1.89 -8.11 -2.06
C ILE A 106 -1.04 -6.92 -1.70
N SER A 107 -0.01 -6.65 -2.49
CA SER A 107 0.71 -5.39 -2.39
C SER A 107 0.71 -4.64 -3.71
N ARG A 108 0.74 -3.33 -3.62
CA ARG A 108 0.88 -2.43 -4.76
C ARG A 108 1.87 -1.32 -4.40
N THR A 109 2.72 -0.97 -5.36
CA THR A 109 3.66 0.13 -5.24
C THR A 109 3.32 1.18 -6.28
N ILE A 110 3.28 2.43 -5.84
CA ILE A 110 3.15 3.60 -6.69
C ILE A 110 4.35 4.49 -6.49
N GLU A 111 4.68 5.23 -7.55
CA GLU A 111 5.62 6.33 -7.52
C GLU A 111 4.90 7.60 -7.94
N PHE A 112 5.32 8.72 -7.38
CA PHE A 112 4.76 10.03 -7.69
C PHE A 112 5.79 11.10 -7.32
N ASP A 113 5.77 12.21 -8.04
CA ASP A 113 6.62 13.37 -7.79
C ASP A 113 5.79 14.64 -7.48
N LYS A 114 4.46 14.53 -7.52
CA LYS A 114 3.52 15.62 -7.24
C LYS A 114 2.47 15.19 -6.23
N TRP A 115 2.11 16.13 -5.35
CA TRP A 115 0.99 15.96 -4.44
C TRP A 115 0.26 17.28 -4.20
N ARG A 116 -0.97 17.18 -3.71
CA ARG A 116 -1.79 18.31 -3.29
C ARG A 116 -1.73 18.46 -1.77
N LEU A 117 -1.22 19.59 -1.29
CA LEU A 117 -1.20 19.97 0.13
C LEU A 117 -2.03 21.25 0.29
N ASN A 118 -3.10 21.20 1.08
CA ASN A 118 -3.98 22.38 1.31
C ASN A 118 -4.42 23.06 0.01
N ASP A 119 -4.89 22.26 -0.96
CA ASP A 119 -5.31 22.66 -2.31
C ASP A 119 -4.20 23.18 -3.25
N GLU A 120 -2.96 23.32 -2.76
CA GLU A 120 -1.80 23.67 -3.57
C GLU A 120 -1.10 22.44 -4.14
N LEU A 121 -0.77 22.50 -5.44
CA LEU A 121 0.04 21.48 -6.10
C LEU A 121 1.52 21.72 -5.80
N VAL A 122 2.18 20.73 -5.20
CA VAL A 122 3.59 20.80 -4.81
C VAL A 122 4.37 19.70 -5.52
N ASN A 123 5.55 20.05 -6.05
CA ASN A 123 6.49 19.09 -6.62
C ASN A 123 7.48 18.65 -5.54
N ALA A 124 7.56 17.35 -5.30
CA ALA A 124 8.56 16.75 -4.45
C ALA A 124 9.97 16.94 -5.06
N PRO A 125 11.02 17.10 -4.23
CA PRO A 125 12.39 17.25 -4.74
C PRO A 125 12.99 15.96 -5.32
N ASP A 126 12.35 14.81 -5.11
CA ASP A 126 12.72 13.52 -5.68
C ASP A 126 11.47 12.62 -5.78
N THR A 127 11.56 11.52 -6.52
CA THR A 127 10.48 10.55 -6.68
C THR A 127 10.11 9.94 -5.34
N CYS A 128 8.87 10.15 -4.93
CA CYS A 128 8.29 9.53 -3.75
C CYS A 128 7.69 8.17 -4.11
N ARG A 129 7.60 7.29 -3.12
CA ARG A 129 7.02 5.96 -3.26
C ARG A 129 6.11 5.65 -2.09
N LEU A 130 4.96 5.07 -2.40
CA LEU A 130 4.04 4.49 -1.44
C LEU A 130 3.82 3.03 -1.83
N THR A 131 4.07 2.13 -0.88
CA THR A 131 3.75 0.70 -1.05
C THR A 131 2.78 0.32 0.02
N TRP A 132 1.59 -0.16 -0.34
CA TRP A 132 0.66 -0.71 0.63
C TRP A 132 0.50 -2.21 0.44
N ARG A 133 0.19 -2.87 1.55
CA ARG A 133 -0.15 -4.28 1.62
C ARG A 133 -1.52 -4.41 2.26
N LEU A 134 -2.40 -5.15 1.60
CA LEU A 134 -3.72 -5.56 2.07
C LEU A 134 -3.68 -7.07 2.34
N GLY A 135 -4.31 -7.52 3.42
CA GLY A 135 -4.29 -8.93 3.81
C GLY A 135 -4.31 -9.14 5.31
N THR A 136 -3.71 -10.23 5.78
CA THR A 136 -3.62 -10.54 7.21
C THR A 136 -2.85 -9.45 7.98
N ASN A 137 -1.84 -8.84 7.35
CA ASN A 137 -1.06 -7.75 7.93
C ASN A 137 -1.10 -6.51 7.03
N CYS A 138 -2.15 -5.71 7.20
CA CYS A 138 -2.27 -4.47 6.45
C CYS A 138 -1.23 -3.44 6.89
N SER A 139 -0.52 -2.87 5.91
CA SER A 139 0.59 -1.93 6.17
C SER A 139 0.81 -0.97 5.01
N VAL A 140 1.42 0.17 5.31
CA VAL A 140 1.81 1.21 4.33
C VAL A 140 3.27 1.58 4.55
N SER A 141 4.11 1.25 3.59
CA SER A 141 5.50 1.69 3.52
C SER A 141 5.61 2.97 2.70
N THR A 142 6.52 3.84 3.13
CA THR A 142 6.70 5.18 2.57
C THR A 142 8.18 5.44 2.32
N GLU A 143 8.45 6.04 1.17
CA GLU A 143 9.70 6.71 0.86
C GLU A 143 9.32 8.09 0.32
N LEU A 144 9.46 9.11 1.16
CA LEU A 144 8.90 10.45 0.89
C LEU A 144 10.00 11.50 1.01
N TYR A 145 9.97 12.48 0.10
CA TYR A 145 10.94 13.55 -0.01
C TYR A 145 10.24 14.91 0.02
N PHE A 146 10.80 15.90 0.71
CA PHE A 146 10.17 17.19 0.94
C PHE A 146 11.16 18.33 0.72
N ASN A 147 10.71 19.46 0.19
CA ASN A 147 11.50 20.69 0.13
C ASN A 147 11.59 21.35 1.51
N SER A 148 10.56 21.22 2.35
CA SER A 148 10.45 21.89 3.65
C SER A 148 9.80 21.03 4.74
N GLU A 149 9.97 21.42 6.01
CA GLU A 149 9.24 20.83 7.15
C GLU A 149 7.73 21.15 7.11
N ALA A 150 7.34 22.26 6.47
CA ALA A 150 5.94 22.62 6.29
C ALA A 150 5.21 21.62 5.37
N GLU A 151 5.85 21.22 4.27
CA GLU A 151 5.33 20.16 3.39
C GLU A 151 5.19 18.82 4.14
N PHE A 152 6.20 18.45 4.95
CA PHE A 152 6.12 17.26 5.80
C PHE A 152 4.93 17.34 6.77
N THR A 153 4.71 18.51 7.38
CA THR A 153 3.61 18.72 8.33
C THR A 153 2.25 18.56 7.64
N GLY A 154 2.06 19.22 6.49
CA GLY A 154 0.84 19.08 5.69
C GLY A 154 0.58 17.64 5.26
N LEU A 155 1.60 16.94 4.77
CA LEU A 155 1.42 15.53 4.38
C LEU A 155 1.15 14.62 5.59
N SER A 156 1.76 14.90 6.76
CA SER A 156 1.51 14.15 8.00
C SER A 156 0.06 14.29 8.49
N GLU A 157 -0.52 15.47 8.34
CA GLU A 157 -1.93 15.73 8.62
C GLU A 157 -2.84 14.95 7.67
N LEU A 158 -2.52 14.91 6.37
CA LEU A 158 -3.26 14.10 5.39
C LEU A 158 -3.15 12.59 5.69
N PHE A 159 -1.96 12.09 6.01
CA PHE A 159 -1.77 10.71 6.45
C PHE A 159 -2.64 10.36 7.67
N THR A 160 -2.83 11.31 8.59
CA THR A 160 -3.73 11.16 9.72
C THR A 160 -5.21 11.21 9.30
N LYS A 161 -5.59 12.17 8.44
CA LYS A 161 -6.95 12.33 7.88
C LYS A 161 -7.43 11.05 7.19
N TYR A 162 -6.61 10.48 6.31
CA TYR A 162 -6.91 9.21 5.62
C TYR A 162 -6.54 7.99 6.46
N SER A 163 -6.16 8.15 7.72
CA SER A 163 -5.81 7.04 8.61
C SER A 163 -4.75 6.09 8.03
N LEU A 164 -3.76 6.59 7.28
CA LEU A 164 -2.65 5.80 6.73
C LEU A 164 -1.48 5.61 7.70
N GLY A 165 -1.66 6.06 8.94
CA GLY A 165 -0.65 6.04 10.00
C GLY A 165 -0.08 7.43 10.24
N LYS A 166 0.61 7.61 11.37
CA LYS A 166 1.22 8.90 11.73
C LYS A 166 2.66 8.97 11.25
N LEU A 167 2.98 9.96 10.43
CA LEU A 167 4.37 10.31 10.11
C LEU A 167 4.96 11.06 11.30
N LYS A 168 6.08 10.57 11.86
CA LYS A 168 6.67 11.19 13.06
C LYS A 168 7.83 12.12 12.71
N PRO A 169 7.88 13.36 13.25
CA PRO A 169 8.93 14.33 12.93
C PRO A 169 10.36 13.83 13.19
N ASN A 170 10.57 12.99 14.21
CA ASN A 170 11.89 12.42 14.52
C ASN A 170 12.45 11.47 13.45
N HIS A 171 11.62 11.04 12.50
CA HIS A 171 11.99 10.24 11.33
C HIS A 171 12.24 11.07 10.07
N LEU A 172 11.95 12.38 10.11
CA LEU A 172 12.36 13.32 9.08
C LEU A 172 13.86 13.59 9.23
N LYS A 173 14.61 13.50 8.12
CA LYS A 173 16.05 13.75 8.07
C LYS A 173 16.35 14.75 6.99
N GLU A 174 17.18 15.74 7.30
CA GLU A 174 17.77 16.59 6.29
C GLU A 174 18.74 15.77 5.42
N CYS A 175 18.59 15.89 4.11
CA CYS A 175 19.48 15.25 3.16
C CYS A 175 20.78 16.06 3.11
N LYS A 176 21.89 15.47 3.56
CA LYS A 176 23.22 16.07 3.37
C LYS A 176 23.51 16.07 1.87
N LYS A 177 23.84 17.25 1.32
CA LYS A 177 24.40 17.40 -0.01
C LYS A 177 25.73 16.67 -0.12
#